data_AF-A0A9E0YTK9-F1
#
_entry.id   AF-A0A9E0YTK9-F1
#
_cell.length_a   1.000
_cell.length_b   1.000
_cell.length_c   1.000
_cell.angle_alpha   90.00
_cell.angle_beta   90.00
_cell.angle_gamma   90.00
#
_symmetry.space_group_name_H-M   'P 1'
#
loop_
_entity.id
_entity.type
_entity.pdbx_description
1 polymer ?
#
loop_
_entity_poly.entity_id
_entity_poly.type
_entity_poly.pdbx_seq_one_letter_code
_entity_poly.pdbx_strand_id
1 'polypeptide(L)'
;MRTIIVILIVLLVLLQIQVWRQYGRVAELEARVEAQRGENGRLAARNDALGAEVSDLKSGLDAVEERARAELGLIREGEEFYLVVEPEDLDPEDARALREFDKRQQREEDARDRRDAEAREQRAAQADAEREPDSDDG
;
A
#
# COMPACT_ATOMS: atom_id res chain seq x y z
N MET A 1 -35.20 -63.47 -39.17
CA MET A 1 -36.01 -62.49 -38.37
C MET A 1 -35.85 -62.68 -36.86
N ARG A 2 -36.10 -63.86 -36.29
CA ARG A 2 -35.97 -64.12 -34.83
C ARG A 2 -34.56 -63.86 -34.26
N THR A 3 -33.51 -64.18 -35.00
CA THR A 3 -32.11 -63.97 -34.56
C THR A 3 -31.72 -62.50 -34.44
N ILE A 4 -32.21 -61.63 -35.33
CA ILE A 4 -31.97 -60.18 -35.28
C ILE A 4 -32.60 -59.59 -34.02
N ILE A 5 -33.80 -60.05 -33.65
CA ILE A 5 -34.48 -59.62 -32.42
C ILE A 5 -33.67 -60.01 -31.19
N VAL A 6 -33.12 -61.23 -31.14
CA VAL A 6 -32.27 -61.68 -30.03
C VAL A 6 -31.00 -60.82 -29.92
N ILE A 7 -30.31 -60.55 -31.03
CA ILE A 7 -29.13 -59.67 -31.05
C ILE A 7 -29.49 -58.27 -30.57
N LEU A 8 -30.63 -57.73 -31.02
CA LEU A 8 -31.10 -56.40 -30.62
C LEU A 8 -31.41 -56.33 -29.11
N ILE A 9 -32.01 -57.37 -28.55
CA ILE A 9 -32.26 -57.48 -27.11
C ILE A 9 -30.95 -57.54 -26.33
N VAL A 10 -29.97 -58.35 -26.78
CA VAL A 10 -28.66 -58.43 -26.13
C VAL A 10 -27.96 -57.07 -26.16
N LEU A 11 -27.99 -56.39 -27.31
CA LEU A 11 -27.42 -55.05 -27.45
C LEU A 11 -28.10 -54.03 -26.52
N LEU A 12 -29.43 -54.11 -26.40
CA LEU A 12 -30.21 -53.26 -25.51
C LEU A 12 -29.85 -53.49 -24.03
N VAL A 13 -29.70 -54.76 -23.62
CA VAL A 13 -29.32 -55.13 -22.25
C VAL A 13 -27.90 -54.66 -21.93
N LEU A 14 -26.95 -54.82 -22.87
CA LEU A 14 -25.58 -54.33 -22.69
C LEU A 14 -25.55 -52.81 -22.50
N LEU A 15 -26.33 -52.07 -23.29
CA LEU A 15 -26.42 -50.61 -23.18
C LEU A 15 -27.02 -50.21 -21.83
N GLN A 16 -28.06 -50.91 -21.36
CA GLN A 16 -28.67 -50.63 -20.05
C GLN A 16 -27.69 -50.87 -18.89
N ILE A 17 -26.90 -51.94 -18.93
CA ILE A 17 -25.87 -52.21 -17.92
C ILE A 17 -24.81 -51.10 -17.90
N GLN A 18 -24.40 -50.60 -19.07
CA GLN A 18 -23.42 -49.52 -19.18
C GLN A 18 -23.93 -48.22 -18.52
N VAL A 19 -25.20 -47.90 -18.75
CA VAL A 19 -25.87 -46.70 -18.22
C VAL A 19 -25.98 -46.77 -16.69
N TRP A 20 -26.41 -47.90 -16.12
CA TRP A 20 -26.46 -48.08 -14.66
C TRP A 20 -25.09 -47.93 -14.00
N ARG A 21 -24.02 -48.39 -14.66
CA ARG A 21 -22.64 -48.25 -14.18
C ARG A 21 -22.12 -46.80 -14.25
N GLN A 22 -22.70 -45.95 -15.10
CA GLN A 22 -22.40 -44.51 -15.13
C GLN A 22 -23.09 -43.77 -13.98
N TYR A 23 -24.37 -44.05 -13.73
CA TYR A 23 -25.12 -43.39 -12.64
C TYR A 23 -24.58 -43.73 -11.25
N GLY A 24 -24.13 -44.97 -11.01
CA GLY A 24 -23.54 -45.36 -9.71
C GLY A 24 -22.26 -44.59 -9.33
N ARG A 25 -21.51 -44.06 -10.31
CA ARG A 25 -20.27 -43.30 -10.06
C ARG A 25 -20.52 -41.85 -9.63
N VAL A 26 -21.65 -41.27 -10.02
CA VAL A 26 -22.00 -39.88 -9.68
C VAL A 26 -22.30 -39.73 -8.19
N ALA A 27 -23.03 -40.68 -7.61
CA ALA A 27 -23.34 -40.69 -6.17
C ALA A 27 -22.07 -40.82 -5.30
N GLU A 28 -21.07 -41.58 -5.76
CA GLU A 28 -19.79 -41.70 -5.05
C GLU A 28 -18.94 -40.42 -5.14
N LEU A 29 -18.97 -39.74 -6.29
CA LEU A 29 -18.31 -38.45 -6.49
C LEU A 29 -18.94 -37.34 -5.63
N GLU A 30 -20.28 -37.30 -5.54
CA GLU A 30 -20.98 -36.34 -4.66
C GLU A 30 -20.65 -36.56 -3.18
N ALA A 31 -20.61 -37.82 -2.72
CA ALA A 31 -20.23 -38.13 -1.34
C ALA A 31 -18.78 -37.71 -1.01
N ARG A 32 -17.85 -37.85 -1.97
CA ARG A 32 -16.45 -37.41 -1.81
C ARG A 32 -16.32 -35.89 -1.78
N VAL A 33 -17.10 -35.17 -2.59
CA VAL A 33 -17.14 -33.70 -2.58
C VAL A 33 -17.67 -33.18 -1.24
N GLU A 34 -18.72 -33.80 -0.71
CA GLU A 34 -19.30 -33.36 0.57
C GLU A 34 -18.36 -33.63 1.76
N ALA A 35 -17.68 -34.77 1.77
CA ALA A 35 -16.64 -35.06 2.76
C ALA A 35 -15.48 -34.04 2.70
N GLN A 36 -15.01 -33.71 1.50
CA GLN A 36 -13.96 -32.71 1.33
C GLN A 36 -14.40 -31.31 1.75
N ARG A 37 -15.65 -30.91 1.49
CA ARG A 37 -16.19 -29.63 1.96
C ARG A 37 -16.21 -29.53 3.48
N GLY A 38 -16.58 -30.61 4.17
CA GLY A 38 -16.53 -30.67 5.64
C GLY A 38 -15.11 -30.49 6.20
N GLU A 39 -14.12 -31.18 5.61
CA GLU A 39 -12.72 -31.01 6.01
C GLU A 39 -12.20 -29.60 5.72
N ASN A 40 -12.54 -29.05 4.56
CA ASN A 40 -12.10 -27.72 4.15
C ASN A 40 -12.69 -26.63 5.06
N GLY A 41 -13.96 -26.75 5.45
CA GLY A 41 -14.58 -25.84 6.43
C GLY A 41 -13.88 -25.90 7.79
N ARG A 42 -13.50 -27.09 8.26
CA ARG A 42 -12.75 -27.25 9.51
C ARG A 42 -11.34 -26.65 9.45
N LEU A 43 -10.66 -26.77 8.30
CA LEU A 43 -9.36 -26.18 8.07
C LEU A 43 -9.44 -24.65 7.99
N ALA A 44 -10.46 -24.10 7.31
CA ALA A 44 -10.72 -22.66 7.25
C ALA A 44 -10.91 -22.07 8.66
N ALA A 45 -11.78 -22.68 9.48
CA ALA A 45 -12.01 -22.22 10.85
C ALA A 45 -10.73 -22.22 11.72
N ARG A 46 -9.83 -23.19 11.52
CA ARG A 46 -8.53 -23.23 12.20
C ARG A 46 -7.58 -22.15 11.67
N ASN A 47 -7.58 -21.92 10.36
CA ASN A 47 -6.76 -20.90 9.75
C ASN A 47 -7.17 -19.50 10.25
N ASP A 48 -8.47 -19.23 10.31
CA ASP A 48 -9.01 -17.98 10.83
C ASP A 48 -8.62 -17.76 12.30
N ALA A 49 -8.71 -18.82 13.13
CA ALA A 49 -8.29 -18.75 14.53
C ALA A 49 -6.78 -18.47 14.68
N LEU A 50 -5.94 -19.17 13.90
CA LEU A 50 -4.49 -18.95 13.90
C LEU A 50 -4.12 -17.57 13.34
N GLY A 51 -4.84 -17.07 12.35
CA GLY A 51 -4.66 -15.73 11.79
C GLY A 51 -4.98 -14.64 12.83
N ALA A 52 -6.05 -14.83 13.60
CA ALA A 52 -6.39 -13.94 14.71
C ALA A 52 -5.31 -13.96 15.80
N GLU A 53 -4.79 -15.14 16.17
CA GLU A 53 -3.72 -15.28 17.16
C GLU A 53 -2.42 -14.61 16.72
N VAL A 54 -2.03 -14.76 15.44
CA VAL A 54 -0.86 -14.06 14.89
C VAL A 54 -1.07 -12.54 14.87
N SER A 55 -2.28 -12.07 14.57
CA SER A 55 -2.59 -10.64 14.60
C SER A 55 -2.51 -10.07 16.02
N ASP A 56 -3.02 -10.80 17.01
CA ASP A 56 -2.97 -10.41 18.42
C ASP A 56 -1.51 -10.34 18.91
N LEU A 57 -0.71 -11.37 18.62
CA LEU A 57 0.71 -11.41 18.96
C LEU A 57 1.50 -10.26 18.32
N LYS A 58 1.23 -9.94 17.05
CA LYS A 58 1.87 -8.79 16.38
C LYS A 58 1.52 -7.47 17.06
N SER A 59 0.25 -7.24 17.35
CA SER A 59 -0.18 -6.02 18.03
C SER A 59 0.44 -5.89 19.43
N GLY A 60 0.60 -7.02 20.14
CA GLY A 60 1.27 -7.07 21.42
C GLY A 60 2.76 -6.76 21.33
N LEU A 61 3.45 -7.24 20.30
CA LEU A 61 4.86 -6.92 20.07
C LEU A 61 5.06 -5.44 19.68
N ASP A 62 4.20 -4.89 18.83
CA ASP A 62 4.27 -3.48 18.42
C ASP A 62 4.11 -2.55 19.62
N ALA A 63 3.18 -2.86 20.53
CA ALA A 63 3.00 -2.13 21.78
C ALA A 63 4.22 -2.21 22.71
N VAL A 64 4.92 -3.35 22.72
CA VAL A 64 6.17 -3.53 23.48
C VAL A 64 7.33 -2.77 22.83
N GLU A 65 7.41 -2.76 21.50
CA GLU A 65 8.42 -2.01 20.74
C GLU A 65 8.26 -0.50 20.93
N GLU A 66 7.03 0.01 20.90
CA GLU A 66 6.74 1.42 21.18
C GLU A 66 7.15 1.81 22.60
N ARG A 67 6.86 0.97 23.60
CA ARG A 67 7.30 1.18 24.98
C ARG A 67 8.82 1.14 25.11
N ALA A 68 9.49 0.20 24.45
CA ALA A 68 10.96 0.09 24.46
C ALA A 68 11.63 1.32 23.83
N ARG A 69 11.08 1.84 22.73
CA ARG A 69 11.57 3.07 22.09
C ARG A 69 11.30 4.31 22.94
N ALA A 70 10.10 4.44 23.50
CA ALA A 70 9.68 5.62 24.26
C ALA A 70 10.33 5.71 25.65
N GLU A 71 10.45 4.59 26.37
CA GLU A 71 10.94 4.60 27.76
C GLU A 71 12.45 4.37 27.86
N LEU A 72 13.02 3.54 26.99
CA LEU A 72 14.42 3.13 27.09
C LEU A 72 15.30 3.72 25.99
N GLY A 73 14.72 4.45 25.03
CA GLY A 73 15.47 5.01 23.89
C GLY A 73 16.14 3.93 23.05
N LEU A 74 15.62 2.70 23.07
CA LEU A 74 16.19 1.57 22.34
C LEU A 74 16.05 1.81 20.83
N ILE A 75 17.19 1.73 20.12
CA ILE A 75 17.30 1.87 18.68
C ILE A 75 17.72 0.53 18.07
N ARG A 76 17.18 0.19 16.90
CA ARG A 76 17.51 -1.06 16.21
C ARG A 76 18.88 -0.96 15.55
N GLU A 77 19.60 -2.07 15.42
CA GLU A 77 20.87 -2.11 14.68
C GLU A 77 20.65 -1.67 13.22
N GLY A 78 21.34 -0.60 12.81
CA GLY A 78 21.25 -0.03 11.46
C GLY A 78 20.20 1.08 11.25
N GLU A 79 19.50 1.53 12.29
CA GLU A 79 18.62 2.71 12.23
C GLU A 79 19.41 4.01 12.49
N GLU A 80 19.15 5.07 11.70
CA GLU A 80 19.66 6.42 11.96
C GLU A 80 18.69 7.16 12.89
N PHE A 81 19.19 7.59 14.05
CA PHE A 81 18.40 8.31 15.06
C PHE A 81 18.58 9.82 14.92
N TYR A 82 17.48 10.53 14.69
CA TYR A 82 17.46 11.99 14.62
C TYR A 82 16.83 12.53 15.91
N LEU A 83 17.62 13.20 16.75
CA LEU A 83 17.11 13.90 17.93
C LEU A 83 16.90 15.37 17.59
N VAL A 84 15.66 15.85 17.72
CA VAL A 84 15.36 17.28 17.63
C VAL A 84 15.61 17.89 19.00
N VAL A 85 16.66 18.69 19.10
CA VAL A 85 17.00 19.45 20.32
C VAL A 85 16.66 20.92 20.12
N GLU A 86 16.20 21.57 21.19
CA GLU A 86 15.99 23.01 21.17
C GLU A 86 17.35 23.72 21.07
N PRO A 87 17.43 24.87 20.38
CA PRO A 87 18.69 25.57 20.17
C PRO A 87 19.34 26.09 21.47
N GLU A 88 18.61 26.03 22.59
CA GLU A 88 19.04 26.38 23.94
C GLU A 88 19.85 25.26 24.61
N ASP A 89 19.60 24.00 24.22
CA ASP A 89 20.24 22.80 24.73
C ASP A 89 21.45 22.34 23.90
N LEU A 90 21.70 23.00 22.76
CA LEU A 90 22.85 22.75 21.90
C LEU A 90 24.15 23.18 22.59
N ASP A 91 25.26 22.53 22.22
CA ASP A 91 26.59 23.01 22.58
C ASP A 91 26.75 24.47 22.11
N PRO A 92 27.41 25.36 22.89
CA PRO A 92 27.60 26.75 22.51
C PRO A 92 28.24 26.97 21.13
N GLU A 93 29.02 26.01 20.63
CA GLU A 93 29.57 26.05 19.27
C GLU A 93 28.49 25.79 18.21
N ASP A 94 27.72 24.72 18.38
CA ASP A 94 26.64 24.32 17.47
C ASP A 94 25.51 25.35 17.44
N ALA A 95 25.15 25.90 18.60
CA ALA A 95 24.16 26.97 18.71
C ALA A 95 24.59 28.24 17.95
N ARG A 96 25.89 28.55 17.92
CA ARG A 96 26.42 29.68 17.13
C ARG A 96 26.37 29.37 15.64
N ALA A 97 26.73 28.16 15.23
CA ALA A 97 26.68 27.73 13.84
C ALA A 97 25.24 27.81 13.29
N LEU A 98 24.26 27.35 14.05
CA LEU A 98 22.84 27.43 13.68
C LEU A 98 22.37 28.89 13.53
N ARG A 99 22.69 29.76 14.50
CA ARG A 99 22.33 31.20 14.42
C ARG A 99 22.98 31.90 13.23
N GLU A 100 24.23 31.56 12.91
CA GLU A 100 24.92 32.12 11.73
C GLU A 100 24.32 31.60 10.42
N PHE A 101 23.88 30.34 10.39
CA PHE A 101 23.14 29.79 9.26
C PHE A 101 21.80 30.50 9.05
N ASP A 102 20.99 30.65 10.10
CA ASP A 102 19.69 31.34 10.03
C ASP A 102 19.84 32.80 9.58
N LYS A 103 20.86 33.51 10.09
CA LYS A 103 21.17 34.87 9.62
C LYS A 103 21.55 34.92 8.14
N ARG A 104 22.26 33.91 7.63
CA ARG A 104 22.63 33.85 6.20
C ARG A 104 21.39 33.60 5.36
N GLN A 105 20.54 32.66 5.76
CA GLN A 105 19.26 32.38 5.09
C GLN A 105 18.38 33.63 5.03
N GLN A 106 18.18 34.33 6.15
CA GLN A 106 17.42 35.58 6.18
C GLN A 106 18.01 36.65 5.26
N ARG A 107 19.33 36.83 5.26
CA ARG A 107 19.98 37.81 4.36
C ARG A 107 19.81 37.44 2.89
N GLU A 108 19.86 36.16 2.56
CA GLU A 108 19.65 35.68 1.20
C GLU A 108 18.19 35.85 0.77
N GLU A 109 17.23 35.56 1.65
CA GLU A 109 15.81 35.77 1.44
C GLU A 109 15.47 37.25 1.25
N ASP A 110 15.94 38.12 2.16
CA ASP A 110 15.80 39.57 2.03
C ASP A 110 16.39 40.11 0.72
N ALA A 111 17.53 39.55 0.29
CA ALA A 111 18.17 39.95 -0.96
C ALA A 111 17.37 39.49 -2.19
N ARG A 112 16.73 38.32 -2.13
CA ARG A 112 15.82 37.84 -3.18
C ARG A 112 14.58 38.74 -3.26
N ASP A 113 13.96 39.03 -2.13
CA ASP A 113 12.76 39.86 -2.08
C ASP A 113 13.02 41.27 -2.62
N ARG A 114 14.18 41.86 -2.29
CA ARG A 114 14.59 43.15 -2.85
C ARG A 114 14.77 43.10 -4.36
N ARG A 115 15.44 42.05 -4.88
CA ARG A 115 15.62 41.87 -6.34
C ARG A 115 14.28 41.69 -7.05
N ASP A 116 13.35 40.97 -6.45
CA ASP A 116 12.02 40.75 -7.02
C ASP A 116 11.19 42.04 -7.02
N ALA A 117 11.29 42.85 -5.96
CA ALA A 117 10.68 44.18 -5.90
C ALA A 117 11.25 45.11 -6.98
N GLU A 118 12.57 45.18 -7.10
CA GLU A 118 13.27 45.96 -8.13
C GLU A 118 12.88 45.51 -9.55
N ALA A 119 12.78 44.19 -9.79
CA ALA A 119 12.36 43.65 -11.09
C ALA A 119 10.91 44.01 -11.43
N ARG A 120 10.00 44.05 -10.45
CA ARG A 120 8.62 44.50 -10.65
C ARG A 120 8.56 45.99 -11.01
N GLU A 121 9.35 46.81 -10.33
CA GLU A 121 9.42 48.25 -10.59
C GLU A 121 10.01 48.53 -11.99
N GLN A 122 11.09 47.84 -12.36
CA GLN A 122 11.67 47.96 -13.71
C GLN A 122 10.71 47.50 -14.81
N ARG A 123 9.96 46.41 -14.59
CA ARG A 123 8.93 45.95 -15.54
C ARG A 123 7.78 46.94 -15.67
N ALA A 124 7.36 47.57 -14.57
CA ALA A 124 6.34 48.62 -14.60
C ALA A 124 6.83 49.85 -15.38
N ALA A 125 8.04 50.33 -15.10
CA ALA A 125 8.65 51.46 -15.79
C ALA A 125 8.87 51.19 -17.30
N GLN A 126 9.24 49.96 -17.67
CA GLN A 126 9.41 49.57 -19.08
C GLN A 126 8.07 49.45 -19.81
N ALA A 127 7.04 48.92 -19.16
CA ALA A 127 5.68 48.85 -19.73
C ALA A 127 5.05 50.23 -19.92
N ASP A 128 5.36 51.20 -19.06
CA ASP A 128 4.91 52.59 -19.22
C ASP A 128 5.64 53.31 -20.35
N ALA A 129 6.92 52.99 -20.60
CA ALA A 129 7.70 53.54 -21.71
C ALA A 129 7.29 52.98 -23.10
N GLU A 130 6.72 51.77 -23.17
CA GLU A 130 6.17 51.19 -24.40
C GLU A 130 4.72 51.65 -24.70
N ARG A 131 4.13 52.50 -23.84
CA ARG A 131 2.72 52.92 -23.93
C ARG A 131 2.49 54.29 -24.57
N GLU A 132 3.43 54.78 -25.41
CA GLU A 132 3.22 55.98 -26.21
C GLU A 132 2.75 55.61 -27.63
N PRO A 133 1.61 56.16 -28.10
CA PRO A 133 0.80 55.57 -29.17
C PRO A 133 1.36 55.87 -30.56
N ASP A 134 1.61 54.80 -31.29
CA ASP A 134 1.61 54.84 -32.76
C ASP A 134 0.22 55.28 -33.25
N SER A 135 0.20 56.01 -34.37
CA SER A 135 -0.94 56.46 -35.20
C SER A 135 -1.67 57.77 -34.84
N ASP A 136 -1.06 58.85 -35.32
CA ASP A 136 -1.64 59.87 -36.23
C ASP A 136 -2.78 59.33 -37.13
N ASP A 137 -3.93 60.04 -37.18
CA ASP A 137 -4.67 60.38 -38.41
C ASP A 137 -5.81 61.38 -38.10
N GLY A 138 -5.73 62.56 -38.71
CA GLY A 138 -6.70 63.67 -38.62
C GLY A 138 -6.17 64.97 -39.19
#